data_AF-A0A5P5X5M3-F1
#
_entry.id   AF-A0A5P5X5M3-F1
#
_cell.length_a   1.000
_cell.length_b   1.000
_cell.length_c   1.000
_cell.angle_alpha   90.00
_cell.angle_beta   90.00
_cell.angle_gamma   90.00
#
_symmetry.space_group_name_H-M   'P 1'
#
loop_
_entity.id
_entity.type
_entity.pdbx_description
1 polymer ?
#
loop_
_entity_poly.entity_id
_entity_poly.type
_entity_poly.pdbx_seq_one_letter_code
_entity_poly.pdbx_strand_id
1 'polypeptide(L)'
;MGNPEEFYLFSVGLSGSASYWLTDNLEIGGSLYWDWYNNYDKFNYVTPPDGTSIPRVRTMFRAYQNEHAVTMSNLQLTWFQEYSDTMDQQFYAGYLESMFAGVGTEFLYRPKGANWAIGADVNVISQRDPQSYFGVYDEKWQNVPEYGRPFQVIDKGFTGFVSGYYYPQWDFLQDLMIQVDVGQFLAGDVGTQINVSKQFKSGVIAGAFASFTDLSAEEFGEGSFTKGFYISIPFDIMTVKPSNNRAFFSWQPLTRDGGQKLGRKYSLIELTDERDPWYQRPNASNAE
;
A
#
# COMPACT_ATOMS: atom_id res chain seq x y z
N MET A 1 -13.33 -9.61 5.23
CA MET A 1 -14.22 -8.82 4.35
C MET A 1 -15.54 -9.59 4.27
N GLY A 2 -16.66 -9.06 4.75
CA GLY A 2 -17.91 -9.83 4.94
C GLY A 2 -19.12 -9.25 4.21
N ASN A 3 -19.80 -10.12 3.44
CA ASN A 3 -21.18 -10.00 2.95
C ASN A 3 -21.97 -11.18 3.59
N PRO A 4 -23.31 -11.14 3.75
CA PRO A 4 -24.04 -11.74 4.86
C PRO A 4 -24.23 -13.27 4.84
N GLU A 5 -23.50 -14.04 4.02
CA GLU A 5 -23.82 -15.48 3.89
C GLU A 5 -22.67 -16.47 4.22
N GLU A 6 -21.40 -16.05 4.35
CA GLU A 6 -20.37 -16.80 5.10
C GLU A 6 -19.32 -15.84 5.71
N PHE A 7 -19.10 -15.93 7.02
CA PHE A 7 -18.68 -14.79 7.86
C PHE A 7 -17.18 -14.42 7.80
N TYR A 8 -16.29 -15.25 7.24
CA TYR A 8 -14.85 -14.94 7.16
C TYR A 8 -14.15 -15.54 5.94
N LEU A 9 -13.52 -14.70 5.13
CA LEU A 9 -12.61 -15.09 4.06
C LEU A 9 -11.15 -15.06 4.55
N PHE A 10 -10.36 -16.07 4.19
CA PHE A 10 -8.95 -16.15 4.51
C PHE A 10 -8.15 -16.91 3.44
N SER A 11 -6.85 -16.62 3.43
CA SER A 11 -5.84 -17.31 2.63
C SER A 11 -4.64 -17.57 3.52
N VAL A 12 -4.06 -18.76 3.37
CA VAL A 12 -2.81 -19.17 4.00
C VAL A 12 -1.85 -19.52 2.89
N GLY A 13 -0.72 -18.84 2.87
CA GLY A 13 0.26 -19.00 1.82
C GLY A 13 1.65 -18.56 2.27
N LEU A 14 2.61 -18.80 1.39
CA LEU A 14 4.01 -18.50 1.61
C LEU A 14 4.46 -17.41 0.65
N SER A 15 5.04 -16.34 1.18
CA SER A 15 5.71 -15.31 0.37
C SER A 15 7.21 -15.60 0.25
N GLY A 16 7.74 -15.46 -0.95
CA GLY A 16 9.17 -15.51 -1.25
C GLY A 16 9.59 -14.23 -1.94
N SER A 17 10.61 -13.56 -1.41
CA SER A 17 11.13 -12.33 -1.99
C SER A 17 12.62 -12.47 -2.32
N ALA A 18 13.05 -11.83 -3.40
CA ALA A 18 14.44 -11.76 -3.81
C ALA A 18 14.77 -10.36 -4.36
N SER A 19 15.99 -9.92 -4.13
CA SER A 19 16.53 -8.68 -4.68
C SER A 19 17.97 -8.86 -5.12
N TYR A 20 18.38 -8.06 -6.09
CA TYR A 20 19.74 -8.02 -6.61
C TYR A 20 20.12 -6.59 -7.00
N TRP A 21 21.25 -6.12 -6.47
CA TRP A 21 21.84 -4.84 -6.84
C TRP A 21 22.65 -5.01 -8.14
N LEU A 22 22.14 -4.41 -9.21
CA LEU A 22 22.80 -4.36 -10.52
C LEU A 22 23.97 -3.37 -10.52
N THR A 23 23.84 -2.29 -9.74
CA THR A 23 24.88 -1.28 -9.46
C THR A 23 24.70 -0.78 -8.03
N ASP A 24 25.55 0.14 -7.57
CA ASP A 24 25.42 0.76 -6.25
C ASP A 24 24.12 1.54 -6.05
N ASN A 25 23.45 1.93 -7.15
CA ASN A 25 22.25 2.76 -7.15
C ASN A 25 21.05 2.10 -7.84
N LEU A 26 21.19 0.88 -8.37
CA LEU A 26 20.15 0.23 -9.16
C LEU A 26 19.89 -1.17 -8.63
N GLU A 27 18.65 -1.43 -8.23
CA GLU A 27 18.22 -2.70 -7.67
C GLU A 27 17.04 -3.25 -8.48
N ILE A 28 17.08 -4.54 -8.79
CA ILE A 28 15.90 -5.28 -9.21
C ILE A 28 15.45 -6.18 -8.07
N GLY A 29 14.16 -6.20 -7.77
CA GLY A 29 13.65 -7.23 -6.88
C GLY A 29 12.17 -7.47 -7.04
N GLY A 30 11.75 -8.63 -6.54
CA GLY A 30 10.39 -9.11 -6.70
C GLY A 30 9.96 -9.98 -5.54
N SER A 31 8.67 -10.19 -5.46
CA SER A 31 8.04 -11.04 -4.47
C SER A 31 6.94 -11.88 -5.13
N LEU A 32 6.92 -13.16 -4.79
CA LEU A 32 5.90 -14.12 -5.18
C LEU A 32 5.15 -14.56 -3.93
N TYR A 33 3.85 -14.77 -4.08
CA TYR A 33 2.98 -15.36 -3.06
C TYR A 33 2.44 -16.68 -3.60
N TRP A 34 2.73 -17.77 -2.90
CA TRP A 34 2.14 -19.07 -3.17
C TRP A 34 1.01 -19.32 -2.19
N ASP A 35 -0.22 -19.35 -2.70
CA ASP A 35 -1.40 -19.70 -1.94
C ASP A 35 -1.47 -21.22 -1.76
N TRP A 36 -1.50 -21.67 -0.49
CA TRP A 36 -1.61 -23.09 -0.14
C TRP A 36 -3.05 -23.49 0.15
N TYR A 37 -3.81 -22.58 0.77
CA TYR A 37 -5.17 -22.85 1.21
C TYR A 37 -5.96 -21.56 1.37
N ASN A 38 -7.07 -21.44 0.65
CA ASN A 38 -8.01 -20.34 0.78
C ASN A 38 -9.46 -20.84 0.78
N ASN A 39 -10.40 -19.97 1.13
CA ASN A 39 -11.84 -20.19 0.98
C ASN A 39 -12.50 -19.15 0.05
N TYR A 40 -11.77 -18.66 -0.96
CA TYR A 40 -12.24 -17.64 -1.89
C TYR A 40 -13.21 -18.18 -2.95
N ASP A 41 -13.28 -19.50 -3.13
CA ASP A 41 -14.30 -20.19 -3.93
C ASP A 41 -15.73 -19.86 -3.44
N LYS A 42 -15.88 -19.60 -2.14
CA LYS A 42 -17.17 -19.28 -1.50
C LYS A 42 -17.65 -17.84 -1.66
N PHE A 43 -16.86 -16.98 -2.29
CA PHE A 43 -17.25 -15.61 -2.55
C PHE A 43 -18.02 -15.52 -3.87
N ASN A 44 -19.29 -15.15 -3.82
CA ASN A 44 -20.15 -15.18 -5.02
C ASN A 44 -19.89 -14.04 -6.02
N TYR A 45 -19.14 -12.98 -5.66
CA TYR A 45 -19.03 -11.78 -6.48
C TYR A 45 -17.58 -11.30 -6.64
N VAL A 46 -16.97 -11.40 -7.82
CA VAL A 46 -15.70 -10.71 -8.11
C VAL A 46 -15.92 -9.20 -8.27
N THR A 47 -17.04 -8.84 -8.91
CA THR A 47 -17.53 -7.47 -9.04
C THR A 47 -18.82 -7.34 -8.23
N PRO A 48 -18.78 -6.77 -7.01
CA PRO A 48 -19.98 -6.60 -6.20
C PRO A 48 -21.02 -5.74 -6.92
N PRO A 49 -22.34 -6.02 -6.78
CA PRO A 49 -23.40 -5.13 -7.23
C PRO A 49 -23.52 -3.95 -6.25
N ASP A 50 -22.47 -3.16 -6.11
CA ASP A 50 -22.35 -2.07 -5.15
C ASP A 50 -22.81 -0.71 -5.71
N GLY A 51 -23.32 -0.69 -6.93
CA GLY A 51 -23.88 0.50 -7.58
C GLY A 51 -22.85 1.56 -7.99
N THR A 52 -21.56 1.30 -7.81
CA THR A 52 -20.51 2.28 -8.11
C THR A 52 -20.15 2.27 -9.60
N SER A 53 -19.95 3.46 -10.17
CA SER A 53 -19.57 3.68 -11.57
C SER A 53 -18.07 3.92 -11.76
N ILE A 54 -17.30 3.91 -10.67
CA ILE A 54 -15.86 4.17 -10.65
C ILE A 54 -15.06 2.93 -11.08
N PRO A 55 -13.83 3.12 -11.60
CA PRO A 55 -12.92 2.02 -11.89
C PRO A 55 -12.63 1.15 -10.67
N ARG A 56 -12.52 -0.16 -10.89
CA ARG A 56 -12.23 -1.13 -9.84
C ARG A 56 -10.74 -1.20 -9.57
N VAL A 57 -10.29 -0.79 -8.39
CA VAL A 57 -8.86 -0.70 -8.05
C VAL A 57 -8.44 -1.56 -6.86
N ARG A 58 -9.40 -1.96 -5.99
CA ARG A 58 -9.16 -2.85 -4.85
C ARG A 58 -10.23 -3.92 -4.67
N THR A 59 -11.46 -3.67 -5.14
CA THR A 59 -12.58 -4.63 -4.99
C THR A 59 -12.37 -5.93 -5.78
N MET A 60 -11.54 -5.92 -6.83
CA MET A 60 -11.15 -7.12 -7.59
C MET A 60 -10.10 -8.02 -6.88
N PHE A 61 -9.83 -7.81 -5.59
CA PHE A 61 -8.85 -8.59 -4.82
C PHE A 61 -8.97 -10.12 -5.03
N ARG A 62 -10.18 -10.65 -5.12
CA ARG A 62 -10.39 -12.09 -5.36
C ARG A 62 -9.78 -12.57 -6.67
N ALA A 63 -9.91 -11.80 -7.76
CA ALA A 63 -9.37 -12.20 -9.06
C ALA A 63 -7.85 -12.37 -8.97
N TYR A 64 -7.15 -11.36 -8.43
CA TYR A 64 -5.69 -11.40 -8.28
C TYR A 64 -5.19 -12.51 -7.34
N GLN A 65 -6.04 -13.03 -6.47
CA GLN A 65 -5.68 -14.06 -5.50
C GLN A 65 -6.07 -15.48 -5.93
N ASN A 66 -7.00 -15.64 -6.89
CA ASN A 66 -7.59 -16.94 -7.22
C ASN A 66 -7.30 -17.41 -8.66
N GLU A 67 -6.89 -16.54 -9.58
CA GLU A 67 -6.59 -16.96 -10.97
C GLU A 67 -5.35 -17.87 -11.06
N HIS A 68 -4.41 -17.72 -10.12
CA HIS A 68 -3.17 -18.47 -10.10
C HIS A 68 -2.84 -18.95 -8.68
N ALA A 69 -2.33 -20.18 -8.54
CA ALA A 69 -1.84 -20.68 -7.25
C ALA A 69 -0.59 -19.91 -6.77
N VAL A 70 0.22 -19.42 -7.71
CA VAL A 70 1.37 -18.57 -7.42
C VAL A 70 1.15 -17.22 -8.08
N THR A 71 1.04 -16.17 -7.28
CA THR A 71 0.80 -14.80 -7.73
C THR A 71 2.05 -13.95 -7.57
N MET A 72 2.37 -13.14 -8.57
CA MET A 72 3.41 -12.13 -8.43
C MET A 72 2.89 -10.92 -7.64
N SER A 73 3.40 -10.73 -6.43
CA SER A 73 3.08 -9.58 -5.58
C SER A 73 3.74 -8.31 -6.10
N ASN A 74 4.99 -8.37 -6.55
CA ASN A 74 5.68 -7.28 -7.25
C ASN A 74 6.89 -7.81 -8.02
N LEU A 75 7.36 -7.01 -8.96
CA LEU A 75 8.64 -7.13 -9.65
C LEU A 75 9.03 -5.73 -10.11
N GLN A 76 9.89 -5.08 -9.32
CA GLN A 76 10.22 -3.67 -9.45
C GLN A 76 11.72 -3.50 -9.70
N LEU A 77 12.07 -2.71 -10.71
CA LEU A 77 13.39 -2.12 -10.89
C LEU A 77 13.37 -0.73 -10.25
N THR A 78 14.35 -0.43 -9.39
CA THR A 78 14.43 0.83 -8.65
C THR A 78 15.82 1.43 -8.77
N TRP A 79 15.88 2.69 -9.18
CA TRP A 79 17.09 3.50 -9.14
C TRP A 79 17.01 4.52 -8.01
N PHE A 80 18.03 4.58 -7.18
CA PHE A 80 18.12 5.44 -6.00
C PHE A 80 19.17 6.53 -6.20
N GLN A 81 18.82 7.76 -5.84
CA GLN A 81 19.69 8.90 -5.91
C GLN A 81 19.63 9.71 -4.61
N GLU A 82 20.77 9.82 -3.94
CA GLU A 82 20.97 10.75 -2.84
C GLU A 82 21.60 12.03 -3.41
N TYR A 83 20.96 13.18 -3.22
CA TYR A 83 21.50 14.48 -3.63
C TYR A 83 22.25 15.17 -2.49
N SER A 84 21.81 14.92 -1.26
CA SER A 84 22.40 15.39 -0.02
C SER A 84 21.89 14.54 1.13
N ASP A 85 22.43 14.74 2.33
CA ASP A 85 21.96 14.03 3.52
C ASP A 85 20.50 14.35 3.93
N THR A 86 19.81 15.24 3.19
CA THR A 86 18.42 15.64 3.44
C THR A 86 17.51 15.46 2.22
N MET A 87 18.06 15.11 1.05
CA MET A 87 17.32 15.03 -0.21
C MET A 87 17.61 13.72 -0.92
N ASP A 88 16.57 12.91 -1.05
CA ASP A 88 16.63 11.61 -1.70
C ASP A 88 15.57 11.53 -2.80
N GLN A 89 15.87 10.76 -3.83
CA GLN A 89 14.95 10.46 -4.90
C GLN A 89 15.06 9.00 -5.29
N GLN A 90 13.94 8.43 -5.69
CA GLN A 90 13.91 7.16 -6.40
C GLN A 90 13.11 7.26 -7.69
N PHE A 91 13.48 6.41 -8.63
CA PHE A 91 12.74 6.14 -9.86
C PHE A 91 12.49 4.64 -9.91
N TYR A 92 11.27 4.23 -10.25
CA TYR A 92 10.90 2.82 -10.27
C TYR A 92 10.03 2.48 -11.46
N ALA A 93 10.14 1.24 -11.90
CA ALA A 93 9.40 0.69 -13.03
C ALA A 93 9.14 -0.81 -12.85
N GLY A 94 8.02 -1.29 -13.39
CA GLY A 94 7.68 -2.72 -13.46
C GLY A 94 6.32 -3.00 -12.86
N TYR A 95 6.18 -4.16 -12.22
CA TYR A 95 4.98 -4.57 -11.49
C TYR A 95 5.10 -4.07 -10.06
N LEU A 96 4.55 -2.87 -9.80
CA LEU A 96 4.74 -2.14 -8.54
C LEU A 96 4.03 -2.83 -7.37
N GLU A 97 2.87 -3.41 -7.65
CA GLU A 97 2.08 -4.19 -6.70
C GLU A 97 1.27 -5.28 -7.43
N SER A 98 0.51 -6.10 -6.66
CA SER A 98 -0.27 -7.22 -7.21
C SER A 98 -1.25 -6.79 -8.30
N MET A 99 -1.80 -5.57 -8.19
CA MET A 99 -2.85 -5.06 -9.07
C MET A 99 -2.37 -4.06 -10.12
N PHE A 100 -1.21 -3.44 -9.95
CA PHE A 100 -0.75 -2.35 -10.80
C PHE A 100 0.69 -2.52 -11.24
N ALA A 101 0.92 -2.28 -12.52
CA ALA A 101 2.23 -2.08 -13.11
C ALA A 101 2.36 -0.60 -13.53
N GLY A 102 3.58 -0.12 -13.67
CA GLY A 102 3.79 1.26 -14.07
C GLY A 102 5.22 1.74 -13.87
N VAL A 103 5.36 3.05 -13.98
CA VAL A 103 6.58 3.79 -13.72
C VAL A 103 6.28 4.98 -12.84
N GLY A 104 7.21 5.34 -11.97
CA GLY A 104 7.04 6.47 -11.08
C GLY A 104 8.34 6.99 -10.52
N THR A 105 8.23 8.12 -9.83
CA THR A 105 9.31 8.71 -9.04
C THR A 105 8.76 9.18 -7.71
N GLU A 106 9.61 9.14 -6.70
CA GLU A 106 9.35 9.74 -5.39
C GLU A 106 10.56 10.59 -5.03
N PHE A 107 10.31 11.80 -4.56
CA PHE A 107 11.30 12.71 -3.98
C PHE A 107 10.97 12.92 -2.51
N LEU A 108 12.00 12.95 -1.65
CA LEU A 108 11.86 13.22 -0.23
C LEU A 108 12.84 14.32 0.19
N TYR A 109 12.32 15.29 0.92
CA TYR A 109 13.10 16.25 1.69
C TYR A 109 12.88 16.04 3.19
N ARG A 110 13.93 15.62 3.88
CA ARG A 110 13.96 15.37 5.33
C ARG A 110 15.15 16.11 5.96
N PRO A 111 14.95 17.31 6.54
CA PRO A 111 16.02 18.03 7.20
C PRO A 111 16.55 17.28 8.44
N LYS A 112 17.86 17.32 8.66
CA LYS A 112 18.49 16.71 9.86
C LYS A 112 18.01 17.36 11.14
N GLY A 113 17.56 16.54 12.09
CA GLY A 113 17.09 17.00 13.41
C GLY A 113 15.77 17.77 13.40
N ALA A 114 15.11 17.89 12.25
CA ALA A 114 13.76 18.42 12.17
C ALA A 114 12.76 17.32 12.47
N ASN A 115 11.64 17.68 13.08
CA ASN A 115 10.56 16.77 13.39
C ASN A 115 9.50 16.72 12.27
N TRP A 116 9.92 16.93 11.03
CA TRP A 116 9.05 16.94 9.86
C TRP A 116 9.81 16.55 8.59
N ALA A 117 9.06 16.09 7.59
CA ALA A 117 9.57 15.83 6.25
C ALA A 117 8.50 16.17 5.21
N ILE A 118 8.91 16.40 3.96
CA ILE A 118 8.00 16.59 2.83
C ILE A 118 8.40 15.62 1.72
N GLY A 119 7.46 14.84 1.24
CA GLY A 119 7.61 13.96 0.09
C GLY A 119 6.73 14.40 -1.08
N ALA A 120 7.09 13.99 -2.29
CA ALA A 120 6.22 14.08 -3.45
C ALA A 120 6.44 12.86 -4.34
N ASP A 121 5.37 12.29 -4.87
CA ASP A 121 5.44 11.18 -5.80
C ASP A 121 4.50 11.35 -6.98
N VAL A 122 4.90 10.78 -8.12
CA VAL A 122 4.15 10.82 -9.37
C VAL A 122 4.32 9.50 -10.09
N ASN A 123 3.20 8.94 -10.57
CA ASN A 123 3.13 7.61 -11.15
C ASN A 123 2.22 7.59 -12.37
N VAL A 124 2.67 6.89 -13.41
CA VAL A 124 1.85 6.49 -14.55
C VAL A 124 1.70 4.98 -14.48
N ILE A 125 0.45 4.52 -14.43
CA ILE A 125 0.12 3.14 -14.08
C ILE A 125 -0.86 2.52 -15.07
N SER A 126 -0.80 1.20 -15.15
CA SER A 126 -1.78 0.35 -15.82
C SER A 126 -2.13 -0.79 -14.87
N GLN A 127 -3.41 -1.09 -14.78
CA GLN A 127 -3.92 -2.17 -13.98
C GLN A 127 -3.57 -3.50 -14.64
N ARG A 128 -3.03 -4.42 -13.84
CA ARG A 128 -2.62 -5.75 -14.27
C ARG A 128 -3.85 -6.58 -14.59
N ASP A 129 -3.76 -7.41 -15.62
CA ASP A 129 -4.80 -8.39 -15.93
C ASP A 129 -4.61 -9.61 -14.99
N PRO A 130 -5.55 -9.91 -14.08
CA PRO A 130 -5.43 -11.06 -13.18
C PRO A 130 -5.43 -12.41 -13.92
N GLN A 131 -5.96 -12.50 -15.15
CA GLN A 131 -5.97 -13.74 -15.95
C GLN A 131 -4.60 -14.03 -16.59
N SER A 132 -3.66 -13.08 -16.52
CA SER A 132 -2.34 -13.16 -17.11
C SER A 132 -1.25 -12.94 -16.08
N TYR A 133 -0.19 -13.75 -16.12
CA TYR A 133 0.97 -13.58 -15.22
C TYR A 133 1.68 -12.23 -15.38
N PHE A 134 1.70 -11.69 -16.60
CA PHE A 134 2.47 -10.50 -16.99
C PHE A 134 1.63 -9.50 -17.82
N GLY A 135 0.32 -9.70 -17.89
CA GLY A 135 -0.58 -8.84 -18.66
C GLY A 135 -0.97 -7.58 -17.91
N VAL A 136 -1.33 -6.55 -18.67
CA VAL A 136 -2.06 -5.38 -18.20
C VAL A 136 -3.32 -5.23 -19.06
N TYR A 137 -4.34 -4.58 -18.53
CA TYR A 137 -5.53 -4.28 -19.32
C TYR A 137 -5.22 -3.23 -20.39
N ASP A 138 -5.60 -3.53 -21.63
CA ASP A 138 -5.42 -2.62 -22.78
C ASP A 138 -6.63 -1.70 -23.01
N GLU A 139 -7.79 -2.04 -22.44
CA GLU A 139 -9.04 -1.31 -22.59
C GLU A 139 -9.65 -0.94 -21.24
N LYS A 140 -10.34 0.20 -21.19
CA LYS A 140 -10.99 0.65 -19.94
C LYS A 140 -12.14 -0.24 -19.51
N TRP A 141 -12.92 -0.77 -20.45
CA TRP A 141 -14.09 -1.60 -20.16
C TRP A 141 -13.76 -3.06 -20.35
N GLN A 142 -14.00 -3.84 -19.31
CA GLN A 142 -13.71 -5.26 -19.28
C GLN A 142 -15.01 -6.04 -19.14
N ASN A 143 -15.11 -7.15 -19.88
CA ASN A 143 -16.23 -8.05 -19.82
C ASN A 143 -15.73 -9.50 -19.73
N VAL A 144 -15.48 -9.93 -18.50
CA VAL A 144 -15.08 -11.31 -18.17
C VAL A 144 -16.33 -12.04 -17.67
N PRO A 145 -16.89 -13.01 -18.41
CA PRO A 145 -18.12 -13.71 -18.02
C PRO A 145 -18.09 -14.30 -16.61
N GLU A 146 -16.92 -14.80 -16.18
CA GLU A 146 -16.67 -15.38 -14.86
C GLU A 146 -16.74 -14.33 -13.74
N TYR A 147 -16.48 -13.05 -14.04
CA TYR A 147 -16.56 -11.95 -13.08
C TYR A 147 -17.97 -11.33 -13.04
N GLY A 148 -18.87 -11.82 -13.89
CA GLY A 148 -20.29 -11.49 -13.90
C GLY A 148 -20.59 -10.27 -14.77
N ARG A 149 -20.52 -9.08 -14.20
CA ARG A 149 -20.92 -7.84 -14.88
C ARG A 149 -19.73 -7.15 -15.52
N PRO A 150 -19.90 -6.43 -16.65
CA PRO A 150 -18.86 -5.55 -17.17
C PRO A 150 -18.43 -4.53 -16.13
N PHE A 151 -17.14 -4.22 -16.09
CA PHE A 151 -16.54 -3.31 -15.11
C PHE A 151 -15.51 -2.40 -15.77
N GLN A 152 -15.22 -1.28 -15.12
CA GLN A 152 -14.15 -0.39 -15.52
C GLN A 152 -12.86 -0.71 -14.77
N VAL A 153 -11.74 -0.62 -15.47
CA VAL A 153 -10.38 -0.75 -14.93
C VAL A 153 -9.57 0.49 -15.26
N ILE A 154 -8.37 0.58 -14.70
CA ILE A 154 -7.40 1.61 -15.04
C ILE A 154 -6.45 1.05 -16.11
N ASP A 155 -6.79 1.17 -17.39
CA ASP A 155 -5.88 0.81 -18.49
C ASP A 155 -4.69 1.77 -18.56
N LYS A 156 -4.96 3.07 -18.40
CA LYS A 156 -3.94 4.15 -18.34
C LYS A 156 -4.34 5.16 -17.28
N GLY A 157 -3.64 5.11 -16.15
CA GLY A 157 -3.91 5.93 -14.99
C GLY A 157 -2.74 6.82 -14.60
N PHE A 158 -3.08 7.84 -13.82
CA PHE A 158 -2.15 8.71 -13.15
C PHE A 158 -2.47 8.70 -11.66
N THR A 159 -1.44 8.71 -10.82
CA THR A 159 -1.58 8.87 -9.36
C THR A 159 -0.34 9.56 -8.82
N GLY A 160 -0.50 10.37 -7.78
CA GLY A 160 0.60 11.07 -7.17
C GLY A 160 0.13 11.95 -6.02
N PHE A 161 1.01 12.15 -5.05
CA PHE A 161 0.72 12.89 -3.83
C PHE A 161 1.86 13.85 -3.49
N VAL A 162 1.49 14.93 -2.81
CA VAL A 162 2.41 15.67 -1.95
C VAL A 162 2.12 15.25 -0.51
N SER A 163 3.15 14.80 0.19
CA SER A 163 3.07 14.22 1.52
C SER A 163 3.78 15.09 2.54
N GLY A 164 3.09 15.48 3.60
CA GLY A 164 3.69 16.12 4.77
C GLY A 164 3.76 15.13 5.93
N TYR A 165 4.92 15.06 6.57
CA TYR A 165 5.15 14.22 7.75
C TYR A 165 5.49 15.12 8.93
N TYR A 166 4.91 14.83 10.08
CA TYR A 166 5.14 15.57 11.31
C TYR A 166 5.23 14.63 12.51
N TYR A 167 6.24 14.85 13.34
CA TYR A 167 6.54 14.08 14.55
C TYR A 167 6.43 15.02 15.75
N PRO A 168 5.24 15.20 16.35
CA PRO A 168 5.07 16.12 17.46
C PRO A 168 5.97 15.78 18.65
N GLN A 169 6.66 16.78 19.20
CA GLN A 169 7.43 16.68 20.44
C GLN A 169 6.60 17.18 21.63
N TRP A 170 5.36 16.73 21.74
CA TRP A 170 4.44 17.16 22.79
C TRP A 170 4.58 16.30 24.04
N ASP A 171 4.75 16.94 25.21
CA ASP A 171 4.94 16.23 26.48
C ASP A 171 3.76 15.34 26.86
N PHE A 172 2.54 15.76 26.54
CA PHE A 172 1.32 15.01 26.86
C PHE A 172 1.02 13.88 25.86
N LEU A 173 1.68 13.85 24.71
CA LEU A 173 1.41 12.89 23.65
C LEU A 173 2.67 12.63 22.79
N GLN A 174 3.61 11.93 23.40
CA GLN A 174 4.86 11.51 22.75
C GLN A 174 4.65 10.33 21.80
N ASP A 175 5.65 10.14 20.93
CA ASP A 175 5.77 9.04 19.97
C ASP A 175 4.63 8.94 18.98
N LEU A 176 4.26 10.10 18.40
CA LEU A 176 3.25 10.20 17.35
C LEU A 176 3.91 10.55 16.01
N MET A 177 3.38 9.98 14.92
CA MET A 177 3.60 10.43 13.55
C MET A 177 2.25 10.81 12.95
N ILE A 178 2.18 12.01 12.39
CA ILE A 178 1.06 12.49 11.59
C ILE A 178 1.56 12.63 10.15
N GLN A 179 0.88 11.97 9.23
CA GLN A 179 1.10 12.08 7.80
C GLN A 179 -0.16 12.62 7.13
N VAL A 180 0.03 13.58 6.22
CA VAL A 180 -1.04 14.12 5.38
C VAL A 180 -0.58 14.03 3.93
N ASP A 181 -1.35 13.34 3.10
CA ASP A 181 -1.10 13.21 1.67
C ASP A 181 -2.21 13.91 0.90
N VAL A 182 -1.88 14.78 -0.04
CA VAL A 182 -2.85 15.48 -0.91
C VAL A 182 -2.51 15.19 -2.36
N GLY A 183 -3.47 14.68 -3.13
CA GLY A 183 -3.21 14.25 -4.50
C GLY A 183 -4.31 13.40 -5.12
N GLN A 184 -3.93 12.60 -6.12
CA GLN A 184 -4.84 11.77 -6.91
C GLN A 184 -4.67 10.28 -6.57
N PHE A 185 -5.76 9.65 -6.19
CA PHE A 185 -5.86 8.23 -5.86
C PHE A 185 -6.01 7.35 -7.12
N LEU A 186 -5.95 6.03 -6.94
CA LEU A 186 -5.94 5.05 -8.01
C LEU A 186 -7.18 5.10 -8.91
N ALA A 187 -8.37 5.35 -8.36
CA ALA A 187 -9.59 5.40 -9.16
C ALA A 187 -9.76 6.73 -9.92
N GLY A 188 -8.77 7.64 -9.82
CA GLY A 188 -8.74 8.94 -10.48
C GLY A 188 -9.34 10.08 -9.65
N ASP A 189 -9.89 9.76 -8.48
CA ASP A 189 -10.42 10.69 -7.50
C ASP A 189 -9.32 11.52 -6.84
N VAL A 190 -9.60 12.78 -6.55
CA VAL A 190 -8.65 13.72 -5.95
C VAL A 190 -9.06 14.01 -4.52
N GLY A 191 -8.08 14.04 -3.62
CA GLY A 191 -8.38 14.29 -2.23
C GLY A 191 -7.18 14.25 -1.29
N THR A 192 -7.48 13.96 -0.03
CA THR A 192 -6.54 13.98 1.08
C THR A 192 -6.65 12.71 1.90
N GLN A 193 -5.50 12.07 2.18
CA GLN A 193 -5.39 11.04 3.19
C GLN A 193 -4.71 11.60 4.44
N ILE A 194 -5.27 11.31 5.61
CA ILE A 194 -4.66 11.61 6.90
C ILE A 194 -4.37 10.28 7.57
N ASN A 195 -3.12 10.07 7.98
CA ASN A 195 -2.66 8.91 8.73
C ASN A 195 -2.04 9.38 10.05
N VAL A 196 -2.50 8.81 11.16
CA VAL A 196 -1.96 9.07 12.49
C VAL A 196 -1.52 7.74 13.08
N SER A 197 -0.28 7.68 13.55
CA SER A 197 0.26 6.48 14.18
C SER A 197 1.03 6.80 15.44
N LYS A 198 0.99 5.86 16.39
CA LYS A 198 1.71 5.92 17.64
C LYS A 198 2.63 4.72 17.74
N GLN A 199 3.88 4.97 18.12
CA GLN A 199 4.81 3.94 18.51
C GLN A 199 4.81 3.80 20.04
N PHE A 200 4.74 2.57 20.52
CA PHE A 200 4.82 2.26 21.94
C PHE A 200 6.27 1.91 22.32
N LYS A 201 6.60 1.95 23.62
CA LYS A 201 7.92 1.54 24.14
C LYS A 201 8.33 0.12 23.73
N SER A 202 7.36 -0.74 23.42
CA SER A 202 7.59 -2.09 22.88
C SER A 202 8.07 -2.11 21.43
N GLY A 203 8.13 -0.96 20.76
CA GLY A 203 8.39 -0.84 19.33
C GLY A 203 7.16 -1.07 18.45
N VAL A 204 6.06 -1.61 19.00
CA VAL A 204 4.79 -1.78 18.29
C VAL A 204 4.27 -0.42 17.81
N ILE A 205 3.82 -0.35 16.56
CA ILE A 205 3.18 0.82 16.00
C ILE A 205 1.71 0.50 15.78
N ALA A 206 0.81 1.34 16.30
CA ALA A 206 -0.61 1.30 15.97
C ALA A 206 -0.99 2.59 15.26
N GLY A 207 -1.69 2.48 14.13
CA GLY A 207 -2.11 3.64 13.36
C GLY A 207 -3.53 3.52 12.81
N ALA A 208 -4.07 4.65 12.42
CA ALA A 208 -5.36 4.76 11.76
C ALA A 208 -5.27 5.81 10.66
N PHE A 209 -6.01 5.58 9.57
CA PHE A 209 -6.04 6.49 8.44
C PHE A 209 -7.47 6.72 7.93
N ALA A 210 -7.66 7.85 7.27
CA ALA A 210 -8.87 8.17 6.52
C ALA A 210 -8.53 8.94 5.24
N SER A 211 -9.12 8.54 4.11
CA SER A 211 -9.01 9.18 2.80
C SER A 211 -10.34 9.85 2.44
N PHE A 212 -10.31 11.17 2.28
CA PHE A 212 -11.44 11.99 1.85
C PHE A 212 -11.20 12.51 0.44
N THR A 213 -12.19 12.42 -0.44
CA THR A 213 -12.03 12.64 -1.87
C THR A 213 -13.22 13.43 -2.44
N ASP A 214 -13.14 13.79 -3.71
CA ASP A 214 -14.20 14.49 -4.44
C ASP A 214 -15.37 13.59 -4.89
N LEU A 215 -15.25 12.26 -4.77
CA LEU A 215 -16.36 11.32 -5.00
C LEU A 215 -17.57 11.59 -4.07
N SER A 216 -18.75 11.52 -4.65
CA SER A 216 -20.02 11.53 -3.91
C SER A 216 -20.23 10.25 -3.10
N ALA A 217 -21.14 10.30 -2.11
CA ALA A 217 -21.50 9.11 -1.33
C ALA A 217 -22.06 7.97 -2.20
N GLU A 218 -22.76 8.29 -3.29
CA GLU A 218 -23.26 7.29 -4.24
C GLU A 218 -22.13 6.63 -5.03
N GLU A 219 -21.13 7.40 -5.45
CA GLU A 219 -19.95 6.89 -6.18
C GLU A 219 -19.03 6.04 -5.29
N PHE A 220 -18.92 6.35 -3.99
CA PHE A 220 -18.25 5.50 -3.00
C PHE A 220 -19.03 4.21 -2.70
N GLY A 221 -20.35 4.25 -2.84
CA GLY A 221 -21.29 3.20 -2.46
C GLY A 221 -21.64 3.25 -0.96
N GLU A 222 -21.33 2.19 -0.20
CA GLU A 222 -21.63 2.18 1.24
C GLU A 222 -20.52 2.93 2.01
N GLY A 223 -20.86 4.10 2.53
CA GLY A 223 -19.93 5.01 3.20
C GLY A 223 -19.61 6.24 2.36
N SER A 224 -18.80 7.14 2.91
CA SER A 224 -18.45 8.42 2.26
C SER A 224 -16.95 8.69 2.19
N PHE A 225 -16.13 7.81 2.77
CA PHE A 225 -14.68 7.92 2.79
C PHE A 225 -14.06 6.57 3.15
N THR A 226 -12.85 6.34 2.67
CA THR A 226 -12.07 5.15 3.00
C THR A 226 -11.38 5.34 4.35
N LYS A 227 -11.40 4.31 5.21
CA LYS A 227 -10.77 4.35 6.53
C LYS A 227 -10.26 2.97 6.95
N GLY A 228 -9.24 2.95 7.80
CA GLY A 228 -8.72 1.72 8.36
C GLY A 228 -7.83 1.96 9.57
N PHE A 229 -7.45 0.87 10.22
CA PHE A 229 -6.41 0.85 11.24
C PHE A 229 -5.41 -0.26 10.94
N TYR A 230 -4.21 -0.12 11.49
CA TYR A 230 -3.16 -1.11 11.33
C TYR A 230 -2.29 -1.21 12.58
N ILE A 231 -1.66 -2.36 12.73
CA ILE A 231 -0.71 -2.67 13.78
C ILE A 231 0.54 -3.24 13.10
N SER A 232 1.70 -2.69 13.42
CA SER A 232 3.00 -3.18 12.98
C SER A 232 3.82 -3.62 14.19
N ILE A 233 4.20 -4.90 14.23
CA ILE A 233 4.86 -5.55 15.36
C ILE A 233 6.27 -5.95 14.94
N PRO A 234 7.34 -5.45 15.57
CA PRO A 234 8.70 -5.85 15.22
C PRO A 234 8.97 -7.30 15.60
N PHE A 235 9.66 -8.05 14.73
CA PHE A 235 10.01 -9.45 14.98
C PHE A 235 11.01 -9.63 16.11
N ASP A 236 11.74 -8.58 16.50
CA ASP A 236 12.64 -8.59 17.65
C ASP A 236 11.93 -8.87 18.98
N ILE A 237 10.61 -8.64 19.06
CA ILE A 237 9.79 -9.03 20.23
C ILE A 237 9.53 -10.55 20.23
N MET A 238 9.49 -11.17 19.05
CA MET A 238 9.11 -12.56 18.85
C MET A 238 10.30 -13.49 18.61
N THR A 239 11.50 -12.95 18.40
CA THR A 239 12.70 -13.71 18.00
C THR A 239 13.94 -13.26 18.77
N VAL A 240 14.92 -14.17 18.92
CA VAL A 240 16.16 -13.92 19.67
C VAL A 240 17.24 -13.23 18.80
N LYS A 241 16.98 -13.04 17.50
CA LYS A 241 17.92 -12.43 16.56
C LYS A 241 17.44 -11.03 16.16
N PRO A 242 18.32 -10.02 16.16
CA PRO A 242 17.98 -8.69 15.63
C PRO A 242 17.50 -8.78 14.18
N SER A 243 16.39 -8.13 13.90
CA SER A 243 15.67 -8.18 12.62
C SER A 243 14.85 -6.91 12.42
N ASN A 244 15.14 -6.18 11.35
CA ASN A 244 14.34 -5.02 10.94
C ASN A 244 12.96 -5.42 10.38
N ASN A 245 12.66 -6.72 10.25
CA ASN A 245 11.37 -7.20 9.78
C ASN A 245 10.27 -6.97 10.82
N ARG A 246 9.08 -6.64 10.33
CA ARG A 246 7.89 -6.38 11.15
C ARG A 246 6.71 -7.19 10.62
N ALA A 247 5.91 -7.77 11.51
CA ALA A 247 4.59 -8.27 11.18
C ALA A 247 3.65 -7.09 10.96
N PHE A 248 2.85 -7.12 9.90
CA PHE A 248 1.88 -6.06 9.60
C PHE A 248 0.47 -6.64 9.56
N PHE A 249 -0.42 -6.06 10.35
CA PHE A 249 -1.84 -6.35 10.36
C PHE A 249 -2.61 -5.08 10.01
N SER A 250 -3.50 -5.15 9.04
CA SER A 250 -4.37 -4.03 8.67
C SER A 250 -5.82 -4.48 8.63
N TRP A 251 -6.71 -3.61 9.09
CA TRP A 251 -8.14 -3.79 8.98
C TRP A 251 -8.80 -2.55 8.40
N GLN A 252 -9.68 -2.79 7.44
CA GLN A 252 -10.54 -1.80 6.83
C GLN A 252 -11.97 -2.37 6.89
N PRO A 253 -12.95 -1.65 7.48
CA PRO A 253 -14.31 -2.18 7.65
C PRO A 253 -14.93 -2.60 6.32
N LEU A 254 -14.64 -1.83 5.26
CA LEU A 254 -15.16 -2.06 3.93
C LEU A 254 -14.13 -1.63 2.89
N THR A 255 -13.64 -2.59 2.11
CA THR A 255 -12.73 -2.28 0.98
C THR A 255 -13.56 -1.74 -0.17
N ARG A 256 -13.34 -0.45 -0.46
CA ARG A 256 -13.93 0.27 -1.60
C ARG A 256 -12.81 0.78 -2.50
N ASP A 257 -13.19 1.17 -3.71
CA ASP A 257 -12.25 1.58 -4.75
C ASP A 257 -11.79 3.05 -4.60
N GLY A 258 -12.61 3.93 -4.04
CA GLY A 258 -12.24 5.34 -3.81
C GLY A 258 -11.22 5.53 -2.67
N GLY A 259 -10.37 6.55 -2.78
CA GLY A 259 -9.41 6.93 -1.74
C GLY A 259 -8.26 5.93 -1.53
N GLN A 260 -7.96 5.12 -2.55
CA GLN A 260 -6.94 4.06 -2.50
C GLN A 260 -5.61 4.54 -3.10
N LYS A 261 -4.52 4.41 -2.34
CA LYS A 261 -3.16 4.76 -2.81
C LYS A 261 -2.49 3.57 -3.50
N LEU A 262 -1.60 3.88 -4.45
CA LEU A 262 -0.71 2.91 -5.09
C LEU A 262 0.27 2.32 -4.07
N GLY A 263 0.43 1.00 -4.09
CA GLY A 263 1.51 0.32 -3.40
C GLY A 263 2.79 0.30 -4.24
N ARG A 264 3.94 0.47 -3.59
CA ARG A 264 5.26 0.31 -4.21
C ARG A 264 6.19 -0.43 -3.26
N LYS A 265 7.27 -1.03 -3.80
CA LYS A 265 8.20 -1.82 -3.00
C LYS A 265 8.90 -1.00 -1.90
N TYR A 266 9.21 0.26 -2.21
CA TYR A 266 9.94 1.16 -1.34
C TYR A 266 9.24 2.51 -1.20
N SER A 267 9.24 3.04 0.01
CA SER A 267 8.87 4.41 0.31
C SER A 267 10.09 5.12 0.89
N LEU A 268 10.47 6.29 0.35
CA LEU A 268 11.69 6.97 0.80
C LEU A 268 11.64 7.34 2.29
N ILE A 269 10.45 7.64 2.82
CA ILE A 269 10.28 7.96 4.25
C ILE A 269 10.66 6.76 5.13
N GLU A 270 10.47 5.54 4.65
CA GLU A 270 10.80 4.29 5.36
C GLU A 270 12.24 3.87 5.09
N LEU A 271 12.74 4.03 3.86
CA LEU A 271 14.14 3.72 3.53
C LEU A 271 15.14 4.61 4.27
N THR A 272 14.80 5.88 4.46
CA THR A 272 15.67 6.85 5.15
C THR A 272 15.45 6.87 6.65
N ASP A 273 14.65 5.94 7.21
CA ASP A 273 14.29 5.86 8.63
C ASP A 273 15.51 5.88 9.55
N GLU A 274 16.62 5.25 9.16
CA GLU A 274 17.86 5.26 9.96
C GLU A 274 18.38 6.67 10.27
N ARG A 275 18.05 7.67 9.44
CA ARG A 275 18.44 9.08 9.66
C ARG A 275 17.58 9.79 10.71
N ASP A 276 16.33 9.37 10.87
CA ASP A 276 15.41 9.83 11.93
C ASP A 276 14.45 8.69 12.28
N PRO A 277 14.88 7.78 13.18
CA PRO A 277 14.21 6.50 13.38
C PRO A 277 12.78 6.69 13.85
N TRP A 278 11.84 6.09 13.13
CA TRP A 278 10.46 5.87 13.52
C TRP A 278 10.17 4.37 13.53
N TYR A 279 10.41 3.67 12.43
CA TYR A 279 10.19 2.22 12.36
C TYR A 279 11.25 1.41 13.11
N GLN A 280 12.46 1.96 13.24
CA GLN A 280 13.61 1.32 13.88
C GLN A 280 13.93 1.89 15.27
N ARG A 281 13.04 2.66 15.91
CA ARG A 281 13.30 3.15 17.27
C ARG A 281 13.55 1.98 18.23
N PRO A 282 14.59 2.05 19.09
CA PRO A 282 14.89 0.99 20.04
C PRO A 282 13.74 0.71 21.00
N ASN A 283 13.53 -0.56 21.32
CA ASN A 283 12.58 -0.97 22.35
C ASN A 283 13.06 -0.48 23.73
N ALA A 284 12.31 0.44 24.33
CA ALA A 284 12.60 1.00 25.65
C ALA A 284 11.82 0.29 26.78
N SER A 285 11.24 -0.88 26.51
CA SER A 285 10.40 -1.61 27.49
C SER A 285 11.14 -2.03 28.77
N ASN A 286 12.48 -2.13 28.72
CA ASN A 286 13.32 -2.54 29.85
C ASN A 286 14.05 -1.36 30.52
N ALA A 287 13.73 -0.12 30.13
CA ALA A 287 14.29 1.09 30.72
C ALA A 287 13.34 1.66 31.80
N GLU A 288 13.09 0.89 32.85
CA GLU A 288 12.48 1.32 34.12
C GLU A 288 13.18 0.63 35.30
#